data_AF-A0A2N1WBK2-F1
#
_entry.id   AF-A0A2N1WBK2-F1
#
_cell.length_a   1.000
_cell.length_b   1.000
_cell.length_c   1.000
_cell.angle_alpha   90.00
_cell.angle_beta   90.00
_cell.angle_gamma   90.00
#
_symmetry.space_group_name_H-M   'P 1'
#
loop_
_entity.id
_entity.type
_entity.pdbx_description
1 polymer ?
#
loop_
_entity_poly.entity_id
_entity_poly.type
_entity_poly.pdbx_seq_one_letter_code
_entity_poly.pdbx_strand_id
1 'polypeptide(L)' 'MLLGPALALSAVLFTLGVLGVLVRRNAIVMFMCIELMLNAVNLSFVAL' A
#
# COMPACT_ATOMS: atom_id res chain seq x y z
N MET A 1 17.71 -3.87 13.31
CA MET A 1 17.17 -2.64 13.96
C MET A 1 16.36 -1.74 13.00
N LEU A 2 16.38 -1.95 11.66
CA LEU A 2 15.63 -1.15 10.68
C LEU A 2 14.38 -1.83 10.08
N LEU A 3 14.08 -3.11 10.40
CA LEU A 3 12.92 -3.82 9.84
C LEU A 3 11.57 -3.26 10.32
N GLY A 4 11.43 -2.98 11.61
CA GLY A 4 10.18 -2.49 12.21
C GLY A 4 9.52 -1.31 11.48
N PRO A 5 10.24 -0.20 11.21
CA PRO A 5 9.65 0.95 10.53
C PRO A 5 9.27 0.69 9.06
N ALA A 6 10.02 -0.14 8.33
CA ALA A 6 9.71 -0.46 6.94
C ALA A 6 8.44 -1.32 6.82
N LEU A 7 8.29 -2.32 7.69
CA LEU A 7 7.07 -3.14 7.80
C LEU A 7 5.86 -2.33 8.27
N ALA A 8 6.05 -1.39 9.19
CA ALA A 8 4.98 -0.48 9.61
C ALA A 8 4.55 0.43 8.45
N LEU A 9 5.51 0.97 7.68
CA LEU A 9 5.24 1.82 6.53
C LEU A 9 4.50 1.06 5.42
N SER A 10 4.92 -0.17 5.08
CA SER A 10 4.23 -0.99 4.09
C SER A 10 2.79 -1.32 4.52
N ALA A 11 2.56 -1.63 5.80
CA ALA A 11 1.22 -1.87 6.33
C ALA A 11 0.31 -0.62 6.24
N VAL A 12 0.85 0.57 6.55
CA VAL A 12 0.11 1.84 6.43
C VAL A 12 -0.22 2.15 4.98
N LEU A 13 0.74 2.00 4.07
CA LEU A 13 0.52 2.23 2.64
C LEU A 13 -0.53 1.26 2.07
N PHE A 14 -0.48 -0.01 2.47
CA PHE A 14 -1.46 -1.01 2.04
C PHE A 14 -2.88 -0.68 2.52
N THR A 15 -3.04 -0.32 3.79
CA THR A 15 -4.35 0.05 4.35
C THR A 15 -4.90 1.34 3.73
N LEU A 16 -4.06 2.32 3.43
CA LEU A 16 -4.46 3.52 2.68
C LEU A 16 -4.91 3.17 1.26
N GLY A 17 -4.22 2.25 0.59
CA GLY A 17 -4.63 1.73 -0.71
C GLY A 17 -6.00 1.06 -0.67
N VAL A 18 -6.24 0.20 0.33
CA VAL A 18 -7.55 -0.46 0.53
C VAL A 18 -8.65 0.57 0.77
N LEU A 19 -8.42 1.54 1.66
CA LEU A 19 -9.36 2.64 1.90
C LEU A 19 -9.64 3.45 0.62
N GLY A 20 -8.61 3.71 -0.18
CA GLY A 20 -8.74 4.39 -1.46
C GLY A 20 -9.62 3.64 -2.46
N VAL A 21 -9.49 2.32 -2.54
CA VAL A 21 -10.35 1.47 -3.41
C VAL A 21 -11.81 1.47 -2.94
N LEU A 22 -12.06 1.43 -1.63
CA LEU A 22 -13.42 1.40 -1.08
C LEU A 22 -14.15 2.75 -1.18
N VAL A 23 -13.43 3.87 -1.05
CA VAL A 23 -14.03 5.22 -1.02
C VAL A 23 -14.23 5.81 -2.41
N ARG A 24 -13.41 5.43 -3.40
CA ARG A 24 -13.38 6.10 -4.71
C ARG A 24 -14.25 5.35 -5.72
N ARG A 25 -15.22 6.08 -6.32
CA ARG A 25 -16.06 5.58 -7.43
C ARG A 25 -15.42 5.72 -8.81
N ASN A 26 -14.28 6.41 -8.93
CA ASN A 26 -13.60 6.58 -10.20
C ASN A 26 -12.65 5.42 -10.46
N ALA A 27 -12.83 4.71 -11.59
CA ALA A 27 -12.04 3.55 -11.96
C ALA A 27 -10.53 3.86 -12.06
N ILE A 28 -10.16 5.04 -12.58
CA ILE A 28 -8.74 5.45 -12.70
C ILE A 28 -8.09 5.55 -11.31
N VAL A 29 -8.80 6.14 -10.35
CA VAL A 29 -8.29 6.29 -8.98
C VAL A 29 -8.21 4.93 -8.29
N MET A 30 -9.16 4.04 -8.58
CA MET A 30 -9.13 2.67 -8.08
C MET A 30 -7.89 1.92 -8.57
N PHE A 31 -7.54 2.05 -9.86
CA PHE A 31 -6.30 1.50 -10.41
C PHE A 31 -5.04 2.09 -9.77
N MET A 32 -5.02 3.41 -9.55
CA MET A 32 -3.89 4.07 -8.87
C MET A 32 -3.72 3.57 -7.42
N CYS A 33 -4.81 3.31 -6.71
CA CYS A 33 -4.78 2.71 -5.37
C CYS A 33 -4.27 1.26 -5.40
N ILE A 34 -4.60 0.50 -6.44
CA ILE A 34 -4.07 -0.86 -6.64
C ILE A 34 -2.56 -0.82 -6.88
N GLU A 35 -2.06 0.08 -7.73
CA GLU A 35 -0.60 0.25 -7.93
C GLU A 35 0.13 0.65 -6.64
N LEU A 36 -0.51 1.47 -5.79
CA LEU A 36 0.01 1.83 -4.47
C LEU A 36 0.07 0.60 -3.55
N MET A 37 -0.96 -0.24 -3.52
CA MET A 37 -0.96 -1.49 -2.76
C MET A 37 0.13 -2.46 -3.23
N LEU A 38 0.33 -2.60 -4.54
CA LEU A 38 1.39 -3.44 -5.09
C LEU A 38 2.79 -2.93 -4.71
N ASN A 39 3.00 -1.60 -4.70
CA ASN A 39 4.25 -1.01 -4.21
C ASN A 39 4.47 -1.25 -2.71
N ALA A 40 3.41 -1.20 -1.90
CA ALA A 40 3.49 -1.51 -0.47
C ALA A 40 3.90 -2.97 -0.21
N VAL A 41 3.36 -3.91 -0.99
CA VAL A 41 3.75 -5.34 -0.90
C VAL A 41 5.21 -5.53 -1.31
N ASN A 42 5.67 -4.90 -2.39
CA ASN A 42 7.08 -4.93 -2.79
C ASN A 42 8.00 -4.38 -1.69
N LEU A 43 7.61 -3.28 -1.03
CA LEU A 43 8.37 -2.74 0.09
C LEU A 43 8.45 -3.73 1.26
N SER A 44 7.37 -4.44 1.56
CA SER A 44 7.35 -5.49 2.58
C SER A 44 8.24 -6.68 2.21
N PHE A 45 8.36 -6.99 0.92
CA PHE A 45 9.19 -8.09 0.41
C PHE A 45 10.69 -7.76 0.46
N VAL A 46 11.06 -6.49 0.25
CA VAL A 46 12.45 -6.00 0.38
C VAL A 46 12.86 -5.81 1.84
N ALA A 47 11.89 -5.50 2.71
CA ALA A 47 12.15 -5.31 4.13
C ALA A 47 12.39 -6.62 4.89
N LEU A 48 11.89 -7.75 4.39
CA LEU A 48 12.08 -9.09 4.97
C LEU A 48 13.43 -9.69 4.54
#